data_AF-A0A932UUQ8-F1
#
_entry.id   AF-A0A932UUQ8-F1
#
_cell.length_a   1.000
_cell.length_b   1.000
_cell.length_c   1.000
_cell.angle_alpha   90.00
_cell.angle_beta   90.00
_cell.angle_gamma   90.00
#
_symmetry.space_group_name_H-M   'P 1'
#
loop_
_entity.id
_entity.type
_entity.pdbx_description
1 polymer ?
#
loop_
_entity_poly.entity_id
_entity_poly.type
_entity_poly.pdbx_seq_one_letter_code
_entity_poly.pdbx_strand_id
1 'polypeptide(L)' 'MSGVVGLLRTHRSKRTDEQPLDHGEVARVAYQLYEERGCAPGHALEDWLKAEAIVRRRRSERSTRII' A
#
# COMPACT_ATOMS: atom_id res chain seq x y z
N MET A 1 6.43 36.96 -31.13
CA MET A 1 5.53 35.83 -31.46
C MET A 1 6.32 34.54 -31.27
N SER A 2 6.28 33.94 -30.08
CA SER A 2 6.77 32.57 -29.87
C SER A 2 5.67 31.79 -29.17
N GLY A 3 5.03 30.90 -29.93
CA GLY A 3 4.03 29.96 -29.45
C GLY A 3 4.70 28.94 -28.53
N VAL A 4 4.18 28.86 -27.31
CA VAL A 4 4.55 27.81 -26.36
C VAL A 4 4.03 26.46 -26.87
N VAL A 5 4.98 25.60 -27.20
CA VAL A 5 4.80 24.25 -27.69
C VAL A 5 4.29 23.36 -26.56
N GLY A 6 3.15 22.70 -26.80
CA GLY A 6 2.86 21.35 -26.32
C GLY A 6 2.93 21.08 -24.81
N LEU A 7 1.86 21.43 -24.08
CA LEU A 7 1.53 20.77 -22.81
C LEU A 7 1.12 19.31 -23.11
N LEU A 8 2.09 18.41 -23.27
CA LEU A 8 1.82 16.99 -23.19
C LEU A 8 1.49 16.68 -21.73
N ARG A 9 0.20 16.76 -21.44
CA ARG A 9 -0.44 16.38 -20.19
C ARG A 9 -0.25 14.88 -19.98
N THR A 10 0.91 14.46 -19.51
CA THR A 10 1.11 13.10 -19.00
C THR A 10 0.46 13.02 -17.62
N HIS A 11 -0.87 13.11 -17.56
CA HIS A 11 -1.60 12.47 -16.48
C HIS A 11 -1.45 10.96 -16.71
N ARG A 12 -0.29 10.45 -16.32
CA ARG A 12 -0.06 9.02 -16.11
C ARG A 12 -1.17 8.63 -15.14
N SER A 13 -2.20 7.99 -15.69
CA SER A 13 -3.29 7.40 -14.95
C SER A 13 -2.67 6.66 -13.77
N LYS A 14 -2.87 7.18 -12.56
CA LYS A 14 -2.45 6.57 -11.31
C LYS A 14 -3.28 5.32 -11.17
N ARG A 15 -2.88 4.26 -11.88
CA ARG A 15 -3.42 2.92 -11.73
C ARG A 15 -3.41 2.64 -10.24
N THR A 16 -4.46 2.00 -9.76
CA THR A 16 -4.80 1.70 -8.36
C THR A 16 -3.72 0.99 -7.52
N ASP A 17 -2.54 0.75 -8.10
CA ASP A 17 -1.30 0.27 -7.46
C ASP A 17 -0.48 1.38 -6.79
N GLU A 18 -0.59 2.64 -7.24
CA GLU A 18 0.20 3.77 -6.73
C GLU A 18 -0.44 4.53 -5.56
N GLN A 19 -1.62 4.11 -5.06
CA GLN A 19 -2.15 4.72 -3.85
C GLN A 19 -1.25 4.32 -2.69
N PRO A 20 -0.63 5.27 -1.97
CA PRO A 20 0.20 4.95 -0.81
C PRO A 20 -0.60 4.06 0.14
N LEU A 21 -0.02 2.92 0.52
CA LEU A 21 -0.57 2.11 1.59
C LEU A 21 -0.63 2.96 2.85
N ASP A 22 -1.69 2.83 3.63
CA ASP A 22 -1.74 3.50 4.91
C ASP A 22 -0.72 2.83 5.83
N HIS A 23 0.42 3.49 6.01
CA HIS A 23 1.50 2.99 6.86
C HIS A 23 1.02 2.74 8.30
N GLY A 24 0.00 3.45 8.76
CA GLY A 24 -0.63 3.19 10.06
C GLY A 24 -1.34 1.83 10.11
N GLU A 25 -2.09 1.47 9.08
CA GLU A 25 -2.71 0.15 8.96
C GLU A 25 -1.65 -0.97 8.86
N VAL A 26 -0.60 -0.76 8.06
CA VAL A 26 0.51 -1.72 7.94
C VAL A 26 1.20 -1.93 9.28
N ALA A 27 1.52 -0.86 10.02
CA ALA A 27 2.16 -0.95 11.32
C ALA A 27 1.32 -1.73 12.34
N ARG A 28 -0.01 -1.50 12.37
CA ARG A 28 -0.92 -2.25 13.27
C ARG A 28 -0.92 -3.74 12.96
N VAL A 29 -1.00 -4.10 11.67
CA VAL A 29 -0.99 -5.52 11.26
C VAL A 29 0.38 -6.16 11.54
N ALA A 30 1.49 -5.45 11.30
CA ALA A 30 2.83 -5.95 11.62
C ALA A 30 3.01 -6.19 13.12
N TYR A 31 2.50 -5.28 13.95
CA TYR A 31 2.51 -5.44 15.41
C TYR A 31 1.68 -6.64 15.87
N GLN A 32 0.50 -6.86 15.28
CA GLN A 32 -0.30 -8.07 15.55
C GLN A 32 0.46 -9.35 15.19
N LEU A 33 1.14 -9.39 14.03
CA LEU A 33 1.95 -10.54 13.63
C LEU A 33 3.10 -10.82 14.61
N TYR A 34 3.72 -9.75 15.15
CA TYR A 34 4.74 -9.86 16.18
C TYR A 34 4.18 -10.43 17.49
N GLU A 35 3.02 -9.96 17.94
CA GLU A 35 2.34 -10.48 19.14
C GLU A 35 1.90 -11.94 18.99
N GLU A 36 1.31 -12.31 17.85
CA GLU A 36 0.88 -13.70 17.54
C GLU A 36 2.04 -14.70 17.54
N ARG A 37 3.25 -14.23 17.23
CA ARG A 37 4.49 -15.02 17.26
C ARG A 37 5.13 -15.12 18.64
N GLY A 38 4.54 -14.49 19.66
CA GLY A 38 5.07 -14.46 21.02
C GLY A 38 6.16 -13.41 21.21
N CYS A 39 6.07 -12.28 20.50
CA CYS A 39 6.98 -11.15 20.64
C CYS A 39 8.46 -11.50 20.35
N ALA A 40 8.69 -12.40 19.40
CA ALA A 40 10.04 -12.81 19.02
C ALA A 40 10.76 -11.70 18.23
N PRO A 41 11.92 -11.20 18.70
CA PRO A 41 12.69 -10.20 17.97
C PRO A 41 13.32 -10.79 16.70
N GLY A 42 13.72 -9.91 15.76
CA GLY A 42 14.42 -10.31 14.53
C GLY A 42 13.53 -10.54 13.30
N HIS A 43 12.20 -10.47 13.45
CA HIS A 43 11.23 -10.66 12.36
C HIS A 43 10.52 -9.37 11.92
N ALA A 44 10.97 -8.21 12.40
CA ALA A 44 10.29 -6.93 12.15
C ALA A 44 10.13 -6.63 10.65
N LEU A 45 11.12 -6.96 9.83
CA LEU A 45 11.05 -6.76 8.37
C LEU A 45 10.04 -7.73 7.74
N GLU A 46 10.09 -9.01 8.08
CA GLU A 46 9.16 -10.02 7.57
C GLU A 46 7.71 -9.73 7.98
N ASP A 47 7.49 -9.30 9.23
CA ASP A 47 6.17 -8.93 9.75
C ASP A 47 5.65 -7.68 9.04
N TRP A 48 6.53 -6.70 8.76
CA TRP A 48 6.19 -5.54 7.94
C TRP A 48 5.79 -5.94 6.51
N LEU A 49 6.61 -6.75 5.83
CA LEU A 49 6.34 -7.17 4.44
C LEU A 49 5.05 -7.99 4.33
N LYS A 50 4.79 -8.87 5.30
CA LYS A 50 3.52 -9.61 5.38
C LYS A 50 2.35 -8.67 5.63
N ALA A 51 2.50 -7.71 6.54
CA ALA A 51 1.47 -6.71 6.81
C ALA A 51 1.14 -5.89 5.56
N GLU A 52 2.14 -5.45 4.81
CA GLU A 52 1.90 -4.75 3.54
C GLU A 52 1.11 -5.61 2.54
N ALA A 53 1.45 -6.89 2.40
CA ALA A 53 0.73 -7.82 1.53
C ALA A 53 -0.74 -8.01 1.96
N ILE A 54 -0.99 -8.12 3.27
CA ILE A 54 -2.34 -8.24 3.84
C ILE A 54 -3.15 -6.96 3.56
N VAL A 55 -2.59 -5.78 3.82
CA VAL A 55 -3.27 -4.49 3.59
C VAL A 55 -3.56 -4.27 2.11
N ARG A 56 -2.59 -4.58 1.22
CA ARG A 56 -2.81 -4.56 -0.25
C ARG A 56 -4.01 -5.41 -0.64
N ARG A 57 -4.06 -6.66 -0.19
CA ARG A 57 -5.15 -7.58 -0.48
C ARG A 57 -6.50 -7.08 0.02
N ARG A 58 -6.57 -6.60 1.27
CA ARG A 58 -7.80 -6.03 1.86
C ARG A 58 -8.32 -4.85 1.06
N ARG A 59 -7.44 -3.96 0.58
CA ARG A 59 -7.82 -2.83 -0.27
C ARG A 59 -8.36 -3.27 -1.62
N SER A 60 -7.73 -4.26 -2.25
CA SER A 60 -8.22 -4.86 -3.50
C SER A 60 -9.62 -5.45 -3.29
N GLU A 61 -9.80 -6.31 -2.28
CA GLU A 61 -11.09 -6.94 -1.97
C GLU A 61 -12.18 -5.91 -1.64
N ARG A 62 -11.85 -4.86 -0.88
CA ARG A 62 -12.78 -3.77 -0.54
C ARG A 62 -13.19 -2.97 -1.78
N SER A 63 -12.29 -2.80 -2.74
CA SER A 63 -12.58 -2.13 -4.01
C SER A 63 -13.45 -2.98 -4.93
N THR A 64 -13.36 -4.31 -4.85
CA THR A 64 -14.13 -5.24 -5.70
C THR A 64 -15.47 -5.62 -5.09
N ARG A 65 -15.66 -5.41 -3.78
CA ARG A 65 -16.95 -5.65 -3.11
C ARG A 65 -17.92 -4.50 -3.34
N ILE A 66 -18.31 -4.32 -4.60
CA ILE A 66 -19.51 -3.59 -5.00
C ILE A 66 -20.35 -4.59 -5.80
N ILE A 67 -21.63 -4.69 -5.38
CA ILE A 67 -22.76 -5.52 -5.85
C ILE A 67 -22.75 -7.00 -5.42
#